data_AF-A0A1J4KUF8-F1
#
_entry.id   AF-A0A1J4KUF8-F1
#
_cell.length_a   1.000
_cell.length_b   1.000
_cell.length_c   1.000
_cell.angle_alpha   90.00
_cell.angle_beta   90.00
_cell.angle_gamma   90.00
#
_symmetry.space_group_name_H-M   'P 1'
#
loop_
_entity.id
_entity.type
_entity.pdbx_description
1 polymer ?
#
loop_
_entity_poly.entity_id
_entity_poly.type
_entity_poly.pdbx_seq_one_letter_code
_entity_poly.pdbx_strand_id
1 'polypeptide(L)'
;MIKYIMFDKESKIIDEKTIDFVFNVQSIKNIPLNKFTKDFTFVVNGQKHETSRFIADLLSPKVAQFHFIDESIHEYHLKTEQQGDFEQFIKLVNFEHNFYSETEMIFFYELFIELGNDKYFNLNPNFFEPITINNAVSRIQNKFLFYSKLSKSTKSTNSSVDFRFIQNEISFISTHFYEIINHEEQEKEETERRKYNLISLGIDIIEMILQNKNLRLYDEDSLFNFILLNLESIDEFSLSKSIKLFEYVRFENLSHESIEKFISIFDIEYLNKKIWLSICQRLLLTPNQEYLPRKDKVNDIDIDQNGNRYILKTIPIPFKNTFNEGLFHYLCQKYDFDHVEVTSSSVYSSHIQPKDTVFLFSDNDNVRFRSVNAPNEWICYQFEDFLFKLAKYQIRTFDGGQNCGHLKNWVLEASKDEQLWQEIDRQTNCSLLNGPKKCSTFCTQSPTDFVKFIRLRQIDQNWCGNNYLLFNSIEFYGELLELK
;
A
#
# COMPACT_ATOMS: atom_id res chain seq x y z
N MET A 1 58.01 22.98 -42.28
CA MET A 1 56.97 22.82 -41.23
C MET A 1 56.03 24.02 -41.40
N ILE A 2 54.76 23.90 -41.82
CA ILE A 2 53.64 23.15 -41.20
C ILE A 2 53.50 23.62 -39.73
N LYS A 3 52.51 24.35 -39.20
CA LYS A 3 51.19 24.92 -39.57
C LYS A 3 51.06 26.27 -38.80
N TYR A 4 50.08 27.17 -38.96
CA TYR A 4 48.87 27.28 -39.79
C TYR A 4 48.50 28.79 -39.91
N ILE A 5 47.76 29.21 -40.94
CA ILE A 5 46.98 30.45 -40.96
C ILE A 5 45.65 30.17 -41.69
N MET A 6 44.53 30.36 -40.99
CA MET A 6 43.16 30.50 -41.52
C MET A 6 42.40 31.31 -40.44
N PHE A 7 42.23 32.62 -40.60
CA PHE A 7 41.14 33.30 -41.32
C PHE A 7 39.77 33.17 -40.64
N ASP A 8 39.28 34.32 -40.18
CA ASP A 8 37.86 34.56 -39.90
C ASP A 8 36.99 34.10 -41.07
N LYS A 9 35.91 33.38 -40.73
CA LYS A 9 34.67 33.43 -41.49
C LYS A 9 33.50 33.43 -40.53
N GLU A 10 32.69 34.48 -40.64
CA GLU A 10 31.32 34.53 -40.13
C GLU A 10 30.51 33.38 -40.76
N SER A 11 30.46 32.23 -40.10
CA SER A 11 29.47 31.20 -40.42
C SER A 11 28.19 31.51 -39.66
N LYS A 12 27.18 32.03 -40.39
CA LYS A 12 25.80 32.10 -39.90
C LYS A 12 25.45 30.79 -39.21
N ILE A 13 25.02 30.87 -37.95
CA ILE A 13 24.33 29.75 -37.29
C ILE A 13 22.99 29.62 -38.00
N ILE A 14 22.94 28.71 -38.97
CA ILE A 14 21.69 28.17 -39.47
C ILE A 14 21.31 27.13 -38.43
N ASP A 15 20.24 27.39 -37.68
CA ASP A 15 19.52 26.33 -36.96
C ASP A 15 18.92 25.39 -38.02
N GLU A 16 19.73 24.47 -38.53
CA GLU A 16 19.23 23.32 -39.25
C GLU A 16 18.38 22.51 -38.27
N LYS A 17 17.06 22.65 -38.38
CA LYS A 17 16.10 21.83 -37.64
C LYS A 17 16.38 20.37 -37.99
N THR A 18 17.11 19.68 -37.12
CA THR A 18 17.32 18.24 -37.21
C THR A 18 15.99 17.55 -36.98
N ILE A 19 15.37 17.07 -38.06
CA ILE A 19 14.14 16.28 -37.99
C ILE A 19 14.55 14.82 -37.83
N ASP A 20 14.20 14.23 -36.69
CA ASP A 20 14.37 12.80 -36.47
C ASP A 20 13.33 12.01 -37.30
N PHE A 21 13.81 11.01 -38.04
CA PHE A 21 13.01 10.16 -38.92
C PHE A 21 13.34 8.69 -38.63
N VAL A 22 12.48 8.04 -37.85
CA VAL A 22 12.58 6.60 -37.55
C VAL A 22 11.56 5.82 -38.37
N PHE A 23 11.99 4.70 -38.96
CA PHE A 23 11.11 3.82 -39.74
C PHE A 23 10.13 3.08 -38.82
N ASN A 24 8.84 3.02 -39.19
CA ASN A 24 7.82 2.44 -38.32
C ASN A 24 7.94 0.91 -38.25
N VAL A 25 8.20 0.37 -37.06
CA VAL A 25 8.32 -1.08 -36.79
C VAL A 25 7.05 -1.85 -37.20
N GLN A 26 5.87 -1.22 -37.15
CA GLN A 26 4.61 -1.82 -37.57
C GLN A 26 4.59 -2.25 -39.05
N SER A 27 5.48 -1.69 -39.88
CA SER A 27 5.66 -2.09 -41.29
C SER A 27 6.09 -3.55 -41.45
N ILE A 28 6.71 -4.16 -40.44
CA ILE A 28 7.13 -5.57 -40.46
C ILE A 28 5.91 -6.51 -40.56
N LYS A 29 4.76 -6.13 -39.98
CA LYS A 29 3.51 -6.91 -40.05
C LYS A 29 2.94 -7.03 -41.46
N ASN A 30 3.34 -6.14 -42.38
CA ASN A 30 2.91 -6.16 -43.77
C ASN A 30 3.81 -7.02 -44.66
N ILE A 31 4.91 -7.57 -44.13
CA ILE A 31 5.82 -8.43 -44.86
C ILE A 31 5.21 -9.85 -44.95
N PRO A 32 5.12 -10.48 -46.13
CA PRO A 32 4.58 -11.83 -46.26
C PRO A 32 5.63 -12.87 -45.84
N LEU A 33 5.85 -13.02 -44.52
CA LEU A 33 6.91 -13.84 -43.93
C LEU A 33 6.86 -15.32 -44.39
N ASN A 34 5.66 -15.83 -44.68
CA ASN A 34 5.42 -17.18 -45.20
C ASN A 34 5.87 -17.40 -46.67
N LYS A 35 6.36 -16.36 -47.38
CA LYS A 35 6.83 -16.44 -48.77
C LYS A 35 8.36 -16.43 -48.92
N PHE A 36 9.12 -16.27 -47.84
CA PHE A 36 10.59 -16.35 -47.93
C PHE A 36 11.06 -17.78 -48.18
N THR A 37 12.28 -17.90 -48.69
CA THR A 37 12.99 -19.17 -48.83
C THR A 37 13.14 -19.84 -47.47
N LYS A 38 12.87 -21.16 -47.42
CA LYS A 38 13.15 -21.97 -46.24
C LYS A 38 14.62 -22.41 -46.26
N ASP A 39 15.50 -21.49 -45.88
CA ASP A 39 16.95 -21.62 -45.89
C ASP A 39 17.57 -21.93 -44.51
N PHE A 40 16.74 -22.14 -43.49
CA PHE A 40 17.18 -22.44 -42.12
C PHE A 40 16.37 -23.58 -41.47
N THR A 41 17.01 -24.42 -40.66
CA THR A 41 16.37 -25.55 -39.97
C THR A 41 16.57 -25.51 -38.45
N PHE A 42 15.48 -25.48 -37.69
CA PHE A 42 15.52 -25.80 -36.26
C PHE A 42 15.40 -27.31 -36.07
N VAL A 43 16.29 -27.90 -35.26
CA VAL A 43 16.25 -29.33 -34.92
C VAL A 43 15.88 -29.48 -33.44
N VAL A 44 14.60 -29.65 -33.14
CA VAL A 44 14.05 -29.70 -31.78
C VAL A 44 13.82 -31.15 -31.39
N ASN A 45 14.52 -31.65 -30.36
CA ASN A 45 14.42 -33.04 -29.89
C ASN A 45 14.61 -34.10 -31.00
N GLY A 46 15.35 -33.75 -32.07
CA GLY A 46 15.57 -34.59 -33.24
C GLY A 46 14.54 -34.45 -34.37
N GLN A 47 13.45 -33.71 -34.17
CA GLN A 47 12.51 -33.33 -35.23
C GLN A 47 13.04 -32.09 -35.97
N LYS A 48 12.89 -32.05 -37.30
CA LYS A 48 13.35 -30.95 -38.16
C LYS A 48 12.19 -30.02 -38.52
N HIS A 49 12.39 -28.72 -38.31
CA HIS A 49 11.42 -27.67 -38.65
C HIS A 49 12.09 -26.62 -39.55
N GLU A 50 11.70 -26.60 -40.82
CA GLU A 50 12.24 -25.70 -41.84
C GLU A 50 11.55 -24.33 -41.83
N THR A 51 12.34 -23.27 -41.75
CA THR A 51 11.92 -21.86 -41.72
C THR A 51 12.89 -20.99 -42.54
N SER A 52 12.63 -19.68 -42.62
CA SER A 52 13.60 -18.74 -43.20
C SER A 52 14.58 -18.22 -42.14
N ARG A 53 15.81 -17.90 -42.57
CA ARG A 53 16.84 -17.27 -41.75
C ARG A 53 16.34 -16.01 -41.03
N PHE A 54 15.56 -15.18 -41.72
CA PHE A 54 14.94 -13.98 -41.13
C PHE A 54 13.98 -14.30 -39.98
N ILE A 55 13.17 -15.36 -40.11
CA ILE A 55 12.27 -15.81 -39.03
C ILE A 55 13.08 -16.39 -37.86
N ALA A 56 14.17 -17.10 -38.13
CA ALA A 56 15.05 -17.64 -37.11
C ALA A 56 15.75 -16.53 -36.29
N ASP A 57 16.24 -15.48 -36.97
CA ASP A 57 16.86 -14.30 -36.34
C ASP A 57 15.86 -13.52 -35.47
N LEU A 58 14.62 -13.38 -35.93
CA LEU A 58 13.56 -12.69 -35.20
C LEU A 58 13.13 -13.44 -33.92
N LEU A 59 13.12 -14.78 -33.96
CA LEU A 59 12.78 -15.62 -32.81
C LEU A 59 13.92 -15.72 -31.78
N SER A 60 15.17 -15.61 -32.23
CA SER A 60 16.35 -15.99 -31.46
C SER A 60 17.51 -15.00 -31.59
N PRO A 61 17.73 -14.15 -30.57
CA PRO A 61 18.91 -13.31 -30.48
C PRO A 61 20.23 -14.10 -30.57
N LYS A 62 20.27 -15.35 -30.09
CA LYS A 62 21.44 -16.22 -30.25
C LYS A 62 21.69 -16.60 -31.73
N VAL A 63 20.64 -16.98 -32.47
CA VAL A 63 20.79 -17.34 -33.90
C VAL A 63 21.15 -16.10 -34.72
N ALA A 64 20.55 -14.95 -34.45
CA ALA A 64 20.96 -13.68 -35.05
C ALA A 64 22.44 -13.35 -34.78
N GLN A 65 22.93 -13.60 -33.57
CA GLN A 65 24.35 -13.43 -33.25
C GLN A 65 25.24 -14.45 -33.96
N PHE A 66 24.82 -15.72 -34.10
CA PHE A 66 25.56 -16.72 -34.87
C PHE A 66 25.63 -16.34 -36.35
N HIS A 67 24.52 -15.92 -36.96
CA HIS A 67 24.47 -15.44 -38.33
C HIS A 67 25.25 -14.15 -38.60
N PHE A 68 25.47 -13.33 -37.57
CA PHE A 68 26.36 -12.16 -37.63
C PHE A 68 27.85 -12.56 -37.60
N ILE A 69 28.19 -13.70 -36.99
CA ILE A 69 29.56 -14.22 -36.91
C ILE A 69 29.90 -15.09 -38.14
N ASP A 70 28.96 -15.95 -38.56
CA ASP A 70 29.11 -16.90 -39.66
C ASP A 70 27.78 -17.05 -40.41
N GLU A 71 27.77 -16.57 -41.66
CA GLU A 71 26.58 -16.60 -42.52
C GLU A 71 26.27 -18.00 -43.10
N SER A 72 27.15 -18.98 -42.93
CA SER A 72 26.98 -20.34 -43.46
C SER A 72 26.19 -21.28 -42.53
N ILE A 73 25.90 -20.83 -41.31
CA ILE A 73 25.07 -21.55 -40.35
C ILE A 73 23.63 -21.61 -40.90
N HIS A 74 23.10 -22.83 -41.03
CA HIS A 74 21.79 -23.12 -41.62
C HIS A 74 20.97 -24.12 -40.79
N GLU A 75 21.52 -24.62 -39.69
CA GLU A 75 20.83 -25.46 -38.72
C GLU A 75 21.15 -25.06 -37.28
N TYR A 76 20.16 -25.16 -36.39
CA TYR A 76 20.34 -24.96 -34.95
C TYR A 76 19.61 -26.02 -34.13
N HIS A 77 20.34 -26.64 -33.20
CA HIS A 77 19.87 -27.79 -32.43
C HIS A 77 19.38 -27.37 -31.05
N LEU A 78 18.14 -27.75 -30.74
CA LEU A 78 17.45 -27.49 -29.49
C LEU A 78 17.12 -28.82 -28.79
N LYS A 79 17.28 -28.85 -27.47
CA LYS A 79 16.79 -29.92 -26.61
C LYS A 79 15.93 -29.31 -25.51
N THR A 80 14.69 -29.75 -25.41
CA THR A 80 13.75 -29.36 -24.35
C THR A 80 13.44 -30.58 -23.49
N GLU A 81 13.04 -30.36 -22.24
CA GLU A 81 12.58 -31.45 -21.36
C GLU A 81 11.11 -31.78 -21.65
N GLN A 82 10.31 -30.75 -21.95
CA GLN A 82 8.92 -30.91 -22.36
C GLN A 82 8.78 -31.15 -23.87
N GLN A 83 7.73 -31.88 -24.25
CA GLN A 83 7.29 -31.98 -25.64
C GLN A 83 6.16 -30.98 -25.92
N GLY A 84 6.18 -30.39 -27.10
CA GLY A 84 5.15 -29.48 -27.60
C GLY A 84 5.33 -29.18 -29.08
N ASP A 85 4.40 -28.42 -29.66
CA ASP A 85 4.40 -28.10 -31.09
C ASP A 85 5.28 -26.88 -31.39
N PHE A 86 6.45 -27.12 -31.99
CA PHE A 86 7.36 -26.04 -32.41
C PHE A 86 6.83 -25.24 -33.60
N GLU A 87 5.90 -25.76 -34.41
CA GLU A 87 5.27 -24.95 -35.46
C GLU A 87 4.37 -23.86 -34.86
N GLN A 88 3.73 -24.12 -33.73
CA GLN A 88 3.01 -23.09 -32.99
C GLN A 88 3.92 -22.01 -32.41
N PHE A 89 5.14 -22.37 -32.02
CA PHE A 89 6.15 -21.39 -31.61
C PHE A 89 6.60 -20.52 -32.80
N ILE A 90 6.83 -21.10 -33.99
CA ILE A 90 7.13 -20.33 -35.20
C ILE A 90 5.99 -19.37 -35.57
N LYS A 91 4.72 -19.79 -35.41
CA LYS A 91 3.53 -18.96 -35.70
C LYS A 91 3.43 -17.68 -34.86
N LEU A 92 4.14 -17.56 -33.74
CA LEU A 92 4.23 -16.31 -32.96
C LEU A 92 4.72 -15.12 -33.80
N VAL A 93 5.53 -15.39 -34.83
CA VAL A 93 6.07 -14.38 -35.77
C VAL A 93 5.00 -13.75 -36.68
N ASN A 94 3.79 -14.32 -36.76
CA ASN A 94 2.69 -13.69 -37.50
C ASN A 94 2.09 -12.46 -36.78
N PHE A 95 2.46 -12.20 -35.52
CA PHE A 95 1.92 -11.12 -34.68
C PHE A 95 0.39 -11.17 -34.47
N GLU A 96 -0.19 -12.36 -34.56
CA GLU A 96 -1.62 -12.65 -34.34
C GLU A 96 -1.89 -13.06 -32.88
N HIS A 97 -3.12 -12.84 -32.40
CA HIS A 97 -3.54 -13.27 -31.07
C HIS A 97 -3.89 -14.76 -31.07
N ASN A 98 -3.06 -15.57 -30.42
CA ASN A 98 -3.25 -17.00 -30.24
C ASN A 98 -3.52 -17.34 -28.76
N PHE A 99 -4.26 -18.42 -28.52
CA PHE A 99 -4.51 -18.98 -27.20
C PHE A 99 -3.74 -20.29 -27.06
N TYR A 100 -2.96 -20.42 -25.99
CA TYR A 100 -2.09 -21.57 -25.72
C TYR A 100 -2.47 -22.23 -24.39
N SER A 101 -2.35 -23.56 -24.30
CA SER A 101 -2.49 -24.29 -23.04
C SER A 101 -1.32 -23.99 -22.09
N GLU A 102 -1.52 -24.24 -20.80
CA GLU A 102 -0.46 -24.10 -19.79
C GLU A 102 0.74 -25.02 -20.10
N THR A 103 0.48 -26.23 -20.62
CA THR A 103 1.51 -27.17 -21.10
C THR A 103 2.31 -26.64 -22.30
N GLU A 104 1.66 -26.03 -23.29
CA GLU A 104 2.35 -25.39 -24.43
C GLU A 104 3.15 -24.17 -23.96
N MET A 105 2.63 -23.41 -23.00
CA MET A 105 3.37 -22.31 -22.39
C MET A 105 4.64 -22.82 -21.72
N ILE A 106 4.60 -23.88 -20.89
CA ILE A 106 5.80 -24.51 -20.27
C ILE A 106 6.86 -24.86 -21.32
N PHE A 107 6.45 -25.48 -22.43
CA PHE A 107 7.35 -25.76 -23.56
C PHE A 107 7.92 -24.48 -24.20
N PHE A 108 7.10 -23.44 -24.39
CA PHE A 108 7.57 -22.16 -24.93
C PHE A 108 8.56 -21.45 -24.00
N TYR A 109 8.39 -21.49 -22.67
CA TYR A 109 9.39 -20.94 -21.74
C TYR A 109 10.77 -21.59 -21.95
N GLU A 110 10.83 -22.92 -22.16
CA GLU A 110 12.10 -23.62 -22.43
C GLU A 110 12.72 -23.19 -23.76
N LEU A 111 11.91 -23.03 -24.82
CA LEU A 111 12.37 -22.52 -26.11
C LEU A 111 12.90 -21.09 -26.02
N PHE A 112 12.21 -20.18 -25.34
CA PHE A 112 12.67 -18.79 -25.20
C PHE A 112 13.98 -18.69 -24.40
N ILE A 113 14.19 -19.56 -23.39
CA ILE A 113 15.45 -19.69 -22.65
C ILE A 113 16.58 -20.17 -23.59
N GLU A 114 16.36 -21.26 -24.32
CA GLU A 114 17.37 -21.84 -25.21
C GLU A 114 17.70 -20.94 -26.40
N LEU A 115 16.74 -20.18 -26.93
CA LEU A 115 16.94 -19.19 -27.99
C LEU A 115 17.53 -17.85 -27.49
N GLY A 116 17.64 -17.66 -26.17
CA GLY A 116 18.20 -16.44 -25.57
C GLY A 116 17.30 -15.22 -25.67
N ASN A 117 15.99 -15.40 -25.64
CA ASN A 117 15.00 -14.32 -25.69
C ASN A 117 14.73 -13.80 -24.26
N ASP A 118 15.66 -13.00 -23.77
CA ASP A 118 15.67 -12.37 -22.43
C ASP A 118 14.43 -11.53 -22.11
N LYS A 119 13.76 -10.99 -23.14
CA LYS A 119 12.56 -10.16 -23.04
C LYS A 119 11.24 -10.93 -22.99
N TYR A 120 11.28 -12.25 -22.76
CA TYR A 120 10.10 -13.11 -22.66
C TYR A 120 8.93 -12.53 -21.83
N PHE A 121 9.21 -11.89 -20.69
CA PHE A 121 8.19 -11.29 -19.82
C PHE A 121 7.38 -10.16 -20.47
N ASN A 122 7.90 -9.54 -21.53
CA ASN A 122 7.19 -8.53 -22.33
C ASN A 122 6.29 -9.15 -23.41
N LEU A 123 6.29 -10.49 -23.54
CA LEU A 123 5.49 -11.25 -24.51
C LEU A 123 4.40 -12.08 -23.83
N ASN A 124 4.57 -12.42 -22.55
CA ASN A 124 3.65 -13.26 -21.80
C ASN A 124 2.46 -12.44 -21.23
N PRO A 125 1.20 -12.78 -21.59
CA PRO A 125 0.00 -12.10 -21.10
C PRO A 125 -0.11 -11.97 -19.58
N ASN A 126 0.37 -12.97 -18.83
CA ASN A 126 0.29 -13.00 -17.36
C ASN A 126 1.12 -11.90 -16.69
N PHE A 127 2.00 -11.21 -17.45
CA PHE A 127 2.80 -10.08 -16.96
C PHE A 127 2.29 -8.73 -17.48
N PHE A 128 1.31 -8.69 -18.38
CA PHE A 128 0.63 -7.46 -18.82
C PHE A 128 -0.37 -6.93 -17.78
N GLU A 129 -0.88 -7.78 -16.90
CA GLU A 129 -1.67 -7.33 -15.76
C GLU A 129 -0.84 -6.36 -14.88
N PRO A 130 -1.48 -5.36 -14.25
CA PRO A 130 -0.81 -4.50 -13.29
C PRO A 130 -0.27 -5.32 -12.12
N ILE A 131 0.82 -4.85 -11.50
CA ILE A 131 1.35 -5.46 -10.29
C ILE A 131 0.35 -5.16 -9.15
N THR A 132 -0.01 -6.19 -8.40
CA THR A 132 -0.93 -6.14 -7.24
C THR A 132 -0.30 -6.91 -6.08
N ILE A 133 -0.77 -6.67 -4.85
CA ILE A 133 -0.26 -7.37 -3.65
C ILE A 133 -0.35 -8.89 -3.81
N ASN A 134 -1.43 -9.37 -4.42
CA ASN A 134 -1.69 -10.81 -4.61
C ASN A 134 -0.82 -11.44 -5.73
N ASN A 135 -0.36 -10.68 -6.72
CA ASN A 135 0.46 -11.20 -7.84
C ASN A 135 1.95 -10.85 -7.75
N ALA A 136 2.37 -9.90 -6.91
CA ALA A 136 3.76 -9.44 -6.88
C ALA A 136 4.75 -10.54 -6.48
N VAL A 137 4.41 -11.35 -5.46
CA VAL A 137 5.25 -12.46 -4.99
C VAL A 137 5.37 -13.56 -6.04
N SER A 138 4.26 -13.99 -6.64
CA SER A 138 4.27 -15.04 -7.67
C SER A 138 4.96 -14.58 -8.95
N ARG A 139 4.88 -13.30 -9.33
CA ARG A 139 5.69 -12.70 -10.41
C ARG A 139 7.19 -12.79 -10.13
N ILE A 140 7.63 -12.51 -8.90
CA ILE A 140 9.04 -12.67 -8.48
C ILE A 140 9.47 -14.14 -8.58
N GLN A 141 8.68 -15.07 -8.03
CA GLN A 141 8.96 -16.50 -8.09
C GLN A 141 9.07 -17.02 -9.53
N ASN A 142 8.10 -16.68 -10.39
CA ASN A 142 8.11 -17.06 -11.81
C ASN A 142 9.33 -16.49 -12.56
N LYS A 143 9.68 -15.23 -12.30
CA LYS A 143 10.89 -14.61 -12.86
C LYS A 143 12.16 -15.33 -12.38
N PHE A 144 12.27 -15.64 -11.09
CA PHE A 144 13.41 -16.35 -10.52
C PHE A 144 13.55 -17.78 -11.09
N LEU A 145 12.45 -18.50 -11.27
CA LEU A 145 12.43 -19.83 -11.93
C LEU A 145 12.95 -19.76 -13.38
N PHE A 146 12.57 -18.74 -14.14
CA PHE A 146 13.06 -18.54 -15.51
C PHE A 146 14.57 -18.26 -15.56
N TYR A 147 15.04 -17.27 -14.81
CA TYR A 147 16.46 -16.89 -14.82
C TYR A 147 17.38 -17.95 -14.21
N SER A 148 16.90 -18.73 -13.23
CA SER A 148 17.65 -19.87 -12.66
C SER A 148 17.68 -21.10 -13.58
N LYS A 149 16.75 -21.25 -14.53
CA LYS A 149 16.88 -22.20 -15.65
C LYS A 149 17.89 -21.69 -16.69
N LEU A 150 17.84 -20.41 -17.06
CA LEU A 150 18.78 -19.78 -18.01
C LEU A 150 20.25 -19.88 -17.56
N SER A 151 20.53 -19.67 -16.27
CA SER A 151 21.89 -19.79 -15.71
C SER A 151 22.42 -21.24 -15.63
N LYS A 152 21.54 -22.25 -15.67
CA LYS A 152 21.95 -23.66 -15.78
C LYS A 152 22.28 -24.08 -17.22
N SER A 153 21.57 -23.52 -18.21
CA SER A 153 21.84 -23.74 -19.64
C SER A 153 23.16 -23.08 -20.06
N THR A 154 23.40 -21.85 -19.60
CA THR A 154 24.65 -21.12 -19.85
C THR A 154 25.74 -21.51 -18.85
N LYS A 155 26.79 -22.23 -19.29
CA LYS A 155 27.94 -22.65 -18.46
C LYS A 155 28.89 -21.48 -18.06
N SER A 156 28.34 -20.34 -17.66
CA SER A 156 29.10 -19.21 -17.12
C SER A 156 29.29 -19.39 -15.61
N THR A 157 30.51 -19.71 -15.20
CA THR A 157 30.82 -20.12 -13.82
C THR A 157 31.01 -18.98 -12.82
N ASN A 158 30.80 -17.72 -13.22
CA ASN A 158 30.92 -16.55 -12.34
C ASN A 158 29.90 -15.46 -12.71
N SER A 159 28.83 -15.32 -11.92
CA SER A 159 28.03 -14.10 -11.88
C SER A 159 27.23 -14.03 -10.58
N SER A 160 27.33 -12.88 -9.89
CA SER A 160 26.30 -12.46 -8.94
C SER A 160 24.92 -12.50 -9.61
N VAL A 161 23.91 -13.04 -8.93
CA VAL A 161 22.54 -13.06 -9.47
C VAL A 161 22.08 -11.63 -9.71
N ASP A 162 21.83 -11.30 -10.97
CA ASP A 162 21.44 -9.95 -11.37
C ASP A 162 19.95 -9.72 -11.14
N PHE A 163 19.58 -9.22 -9.97
CA PHE A 163 18.18 -9.01 -9.58
C PHE A 163 17.49 -7.82 -10.30
N ARG A 164 18.10 -7.17 -11.30
CA ARG A 164 17.48 -6.05 -12.03
C ARG A 164 16.11 -6.41 -12.65
N PHE A 165 15.86 -7.68 -12.96
CA PHE A 165 14.61 -8.14 -13.58
C PHE A 165 13.37 -8.12 -12.65
N ILE A 166 13.54 -8.01 -11.33
CA ILE A 166 12.43 -7.89 -10.34
C ILE A 166 12.28 -6.49 -9.76
N GLN A 167 13.06 -5.50 -10.20
CA GLN A 167 13.09 -4.17 -9.56
C GLN A 167 11.72 -3.47 -9.51
N ASN A 168 10.85 -3.73 -10.50
CA ASN A 168 9.49 -3.20 -10.53
C ASN A 168 8.61 -3.83 -9.44
N GLU A 169 8.62 -5.16 -9.32
CA GLU A 169 7.91 -5.87 -8.26
C GLU A 169 8.46 -5.52 -6.87
N ILE A 170 9.78 -5.39 -6.70
CA ILE A 170 10.39 -4.95 -5.44
C ILE A 170 9.97 -3.53 -5.08
N SER A 171 9.96 -2.58 -6.03
CA SER A 171 9.48 -1.22 -5.78
C SER A 171 8.01 -1.18 -5.43
N PHE A 172 7.18 -2.01 -6.06
CA PHE A 172 5.75 -2.14 -5.73
C PHE A 172 5.58 -2.69 -4.30
N ILE A 173 6.19 -3.83 -3.98
CA ILE A 173 6.13 -4.46 -2.66
C ILE A 173 6.62 -3.49 -1.58
N SER A 174 7.69 -2.75 -1.83
CA SER A 174 8.21 -1.74 -0.88
C SER A 174 7.17 -0.63 -0.61
N THR A 175 6.49 -0.17 -1.66
CA THR A 175 5.47 0.89 -1.55
C THR A 175 4.23 0.41 -0.79
N HIS A 176 3.84 -0.85 -0.96
CA HIS A 176 2.68 -1.49 -0.29
C HIS A 176 3.08 -2.38 0.90
N PHE A 177 4.31 -2.24 1.44
CA PHE A 177 4.84 -3.17 2.44
C PHE A 177 4.03 -3.13 3.74
N TYR A 178 3.53 -1.95 4.10
CA TYR A 178 2.59 -1.76 5.21
C TYR A 178 1.30 -2.60 5.07
N GLU A 179 0.76 -2.82 3.87
CA GLU A 179 -0.44 -3.64 3.63
C GLU A 179 -0.15 -5.14 3.71
N ILE A 180 1.12 -5.53 3.55
CA ILE A 180 1.56 -6.93 3.55
C ILE A 180 1.86 -7.42 4.98
N ILE A 181 2.48 -6.57 5.82
CA ILE A 181 2.91 -6.98 7.17
C ILE A 181 1.88 -6.69 8.27
N ASN A 182 0.92 -5.78 8.04
CA ASN A 182 -0.05 -5.39 9.07
C ASN A 182 -1.37 -6.15 8.92
N HIS A 183 -1.99 -6.46 10.06
CA HIS A 183 -3.28 -7.12 10.11
C HIS A 183 -4.42 -6.14 9.89
N GLU A 184 -5.34 -6.50 9.00
CA GLU A 184 -6.73 -6.09 9.12
C GLU A 184 -7.47 -7.18 9.92
N GLU A 185 -8.29 -6.77 10.89
CA GLU A 185 -8.91 -7.72 11.84
C GLU A 185 -9.82 -8.76 11.16
N GLN A 186 -10.29 -8.46 9.95
CA GLN A 186 -11.16 -9.30 9.13
C GLN A 186 -10.39 -10.26 8.18
N GLU A 187 -9.08 -10.10 8.00
CA GLU A 187 -8.26 -10.88 7.04
C GLU A 187 -7.03 -11.57 7.67
N LYS A 188 -7.06 -11.92 8.97
CA LYS A 188 -5.88 -12.45 9.69
C LYS A 188 -5.17 -13.63 9.00
N GLU A 189 -5.90 -14.64 8.54
CA GLU A 189 -5.32 -15.81 7.86
C GLU A 189 -4.64 -15.44 6.53
N GLU A 190 -5.23 -14.50 5.79
CA GLU A 190 -4.71 -14.03 4.52
C GLU A 190 -3.48 -13.15 4.72
N THR A 191 -3.46 -12.28 5.74
CA THR A 191 -2.26 -11.51 6.13
C THR A 191 -1.09 -12.45 6.45
N GLU A 192 -1.30 -13.49 7.27
CA GLU A 192 -0.25 -14.46 7.57
C GLU A 192 0.24 -15.18 6.32
N ARG A 193 -0.67 -15.61 5.44
CA ARG A 193 -0.31 -16.20 4.14
C ARG A 193 0.57 -15.25 3.31
N ARG A 194 0.26 -13.95 3.26
CA ARG A 194 1.07 -12.92 2.57
C ARG A 194 2.46 -12.79 3.20
N LYS A 195 2.58 -12.78 4.53
CA LYS A 195 3.89 -12.75 5.24
C LYS A 195 4.74 -13.98 4.93
N TYR A 196 4.19 -15.19 5.07
CA TYR A 196 4.92 -16.44 4.75
C TYR A 196 5.32 -16.53 3.28
N ASN A 197 4.44 -16.12 2.37
CA ASN A 197 4.75 -16.03 0.94
C ASN A 197 5.92 -15.07 0.66
N LEU A 198 5.99 -13.93 1.36
CA LEU A 198 7.11 -13.00 1.22
C LEU A 198 8.40 -13.56 1.82
N ILE A 199 8.33 -14.23 2.97
CA ILE A 199 9.45 -14.94 3.60
C ILE A 199 10.02 -16.03 2.66
N SER A 200 9.15 -16.73 1.92
CA SER A 200 9.56 -17.75 0.95
C SER A 200 10.41 -17.24 -0.23
N LEU A 201 10.46 -15.92 -0.47
CA LEU A 201 11.34 -15.34 -1.50
C LEU A 201 12.83 -15.37 -1.11
N GLY A 202 13.13 -15.61 0.17
CA GLY A 202 14.50 -15.66 0.68
C GLY A 202 15.04 -14.29 1.10
N ILE A 203 16.06 -14.36 1.96
CA ILE A 203 16.55 -13.21 2.72
C ILE A 203 17.13 -12.08 1.86
N ASP A 204 17.80 -12.40 0.76
CA ASP A 204 18.40 -11.40 -0.13
C ASP A 204 17.33 -10.53 -0.81
N ILE A 205 16.14 -11.08 -1.05
CA ILE A 205 14.98 -10.35 -1.60
C ILE A 205 14.34 -9.45 -0.55
N ILE A 206 14.20 -9.93 0.69
CA ILE A 206 13.71 -9.12 1.81
C ILE A 206 14.63 -7.93 2.06
N GLU A 207 15.96 -8.14 2.05
CA GLU A 207 16.92 -7.05 2.17
C GLU A 207 16.76 -6.02 1.04
N MET A 208 16.58 -6.43 -0.22
CA MET A 208 16.29 -5.50 -1.34
C MET A 208 15.01 -4.68 -1.16
N ILE A 209 13.98 -5.25 -0.52
CA ILE A 209 12.74 -4.53 -0.18
C ILE A 209 13.01 -3.52 0.94
N LEU A 210 13.71 -3.91 2.01
CA LEU A 210 13.99 -3.02 3.15
C LEU A 210 14.99 -1.90 2.82
N GLN A 211 15.91 -2.13 1.88
CA GLN A 211 16.81 -1.10 1.34
C GLN A 211 16.12 -0.08 0.41
N ASN A 212 14.89 -0.35 -0.04
CA ASN A 212 14.26 0.47 -1.07
C ASN A 212 13.82 1.84 -0.53
N LYS A 213 14.23 2.91 -1.21
CA LYS A 213 13.82 4.29 -0.89
C LYS A 213 12.29 4.53 -0.90
N ASN A 214 11.54 3.66 -1.56
CA ASN A 214 10.08 3.71 -1.63
C ASN A 214 9.39 2.91 -0.51
N LEU A 215 10.13 2.30 0.42
CA LEU A 215 9.59 1.52 1.53
C LEU A 215 8.61 2.35 2.38
N ARG A 216 7.41 1.81 2.61
CA ARG A 216 6.38 2.42 3.46
C ARG A 216 5.93 1.51 4.59
N LEU A 217 5.77 2.09 5.78
CA LEU A 217 5.36 1.42 7.02
C LEU A 217 4.26 2.22 7.72
N TYR A 218 3.46 1.58 8.57
CA TYR A 218 2.70 2.31 9.59
C TYR A 218 3.59 2.68 10.79
N ASP A 219 4.52 1.79 11.16
CA ASP A 219 5.40 1.92 12.33
C ASP A 219 6.58 0.93 12.25
N GLU A 220 7.54 1.07 13.17
CA GLU A 220 8.70 0.17 13.25
C GLU A 220 8.40 -1.13 14.00
N ASP A 221 7.43 -1.16 14.93
CA ASP A 221 7.05 -2.36 15.68
C ASP A 221 6.55 -3.46 14.74
N SER A 222 5.73 -3.15 13.75
CA SER A 222 5.27 -4.10 12.74
C SER A 222 6.41 -4.58 11.84
N LEU A 223 7.40 -3.74 11.51
CA LEU A 223 8.61 -4.17 10.80
C LEU A 223 9.45 -5.13 11.68
N PHE A 224 9.64 -4.77 12.95
CA PHE A 224 10.38 -5.57 13.91
C PHE A 224 9.75 -6.96 14.07
N ASN A 225 8.44 -7.03 14.33
CA ASN A 225 7.70 -8.30 14.44
C ASN A 225 7.75 -9.11 13.14
N PHE A 226 7.74 -8.48 11.95
CA PHE A 226 7.95 -9.18 10.68
C PHE A 226 9.36 -9.79 10.56
N ILE A 227 10.40 -9.09 11.03
CA ILE A 227 11.77 -9.62 11.07
C ILE A 227 11.86 -10.78 12.09
N LEU A 228 11.15 -10.72 13.22
CA LEU A 228 11.09 -11.84 14.18
C LEU A 228 10.49 -13.10 13.55
N LEU A 229 9.35 -12.96 12.85
CA LEU A 229 8.70 -14.06 12.13
C LEU A 229 9.64 -14.68 11.09
N ASN A 230 10.49 -13.88 10.44
CA ASN A 230 11.51 -14.39 9.53
C ASN A 230 12.59 -15.21 10.25
N LEU A 231 13.06 -14.77 11.43
CA LEU A 231 14.05 -15.50 12.23
C LEU A 231 13.55 -16.86 12.71
N GLU A 232 12.28 -16.97 13.13
CA GLU A 232 11.67 -18.24 13.56
C GLU A 232 11.57 -19.29 12.43
N SER A 233 11.59 -18.84 11.17
CA SER A 233 11.36 -19.68 9.99
C SER A 233 12.63 -20.28 9.34
N ILE A 234 13.80 -20.09 9.95
CA ILE A 234 15.10 -20.13 9.26
C ILE A 234 16.11 -21.11 9.86
N ASP A 235 17.04 -21.60 9.02
CA ASP A 235 18.18 -22.42 9.41
C ASP A 235 19.37 -21.61 9.99
N GLU A 236 20.20 -22.27 10.78
CA GLU A 236 21.35 -21.66 11.48
C GLU A 236 22.33 -20.92 10.53
N PHE A 237 22.43 -21.37 9.28
CA PHE A 237 23.26 -20.73 8.26
C PHE A 237 22.72 -19.34 7.84
N SER A 238 21.40 -19.22 7.65
CA SER A 238 20.78 -17.96 7.20
C SER A 238 20.45 -16.99 8.34
N LEU A 239 20.54 -17.44 9.61
CA LEU A 239 20.41 -16.61 10.81
C LEU A 239 21.29 -15.34 10.75
N SER A 240 22.57 -15.51 10.37
CA SER A 240 23.53 -14.41 10.25
C SER A 240 23.20 -13.35 9.19
N LYS A 241 22.38 -13.70 8.18
CA LYS A 241 21.83 -12.73 7.21
C LYS A 241 20.54 -12.08 7.75
N SER A 242 19.67 -12.85 8.37
CA SER A 242 18.38 -12.36 8.88
C SER A 242 18.54 -11.36 10.02
N ILE A 243 19.54 -11.53 10.89
CA ILE A 243 19.85 -10.55 11.93
C ILE A 243 20.33 -9.21 11.34
N LYS A 244 20.90 -9.18 10.12
CA LYS A 244 21.23 -7.92 9.44
C LYS A 244 19.98 -7.14 9.00
N LEU A 245 18.78 -7.72 8.97
CA LEU A 245 17.57 -6.95 8.68
C LEU A 245 17.27 -5.91 9.77
N PHE A 246 17.74 -6.10 11.01
CA PHE A 246 17.63 -5.09 12.06
C PHE A 246 18.42 -3.81 11.75
N GLU A 247 19.34 -3.82 10.78
CA GLU A 247 19.98 -2.61 10.26
C GLU A 247 18.98 -1.61 9.63
N TYR A 248 17.78 -2.07 9.26
CA TYR A 248 16.73 -1.27 8.63
C TYR A 248 15.61 -0.88 9.62
N VAL A 249 15.73 -1.25 10.90
CA VAL A 249 14.79 -0.87 11.95
C VAL A 249 15.27 0.40 12.63
N ARG A 250 14.38 1.38 12.83
CA ARG A 250 14.66 2.60 13.59
C ARG A 250 14.27 2.40 15.05
N PHE A 251 15.23 1.95 15.86
CA PHE A 251 15.05 1.64 17.28
C PHE A 251 14.52 2.81 18.09
N GLU A 252 14.82 4.05 17.68
CA GLU A 252 14.24 5.26 18.27
C GLU A 252 12.70 5.21 18.29
N ASN A 253 12.06 4.62 17.27
CA ASN A 253 10.61 4.58 17.08
C ASN A 253 9.95 3.23 17.45
N LEU A 254 10.69 2.25 17.97
CA LEU A 254 10.13 0.99 18.49
C LEU A 254 9.49 1.19 19.87
N SER A 255 8.35 0.55 20.13
CA SER A 255 7.73 0.52 21.47
C SER A 255 8.65 -0.04 22.57
N HIS A 256 8.32 0.23 23.83
CA HIS A 256 9.11 -0.28 24.96
C HIS A 256 9.07 -1.81 25.01
N GLU A 257 7.90 -2.40 24.77
CA GLU A 257 7.69 -3.85 24.68
C GLU A 257 8.53 -4.49 23.57
N SER A 258 8.61 -3.88 22.38
CA SER A 258 9.46 -4.38 21.30
C SER A 258 10.96 -4.27 21.60
N ILE A 259 11.38 -3.25 22.36
CA ILE A 259 12.77 -3.13 22.81
C ILE A 259 13.10 -4.20 23.86
N GLU A 260 12.20 -4.48 24.81
CA GLU A 260 12.37 -5.58 25.77
C GLU A 260 12.44 -6.94 25.05
N LYS A 261 11.56 -7.17 24.06
CA LYS A 261 11.61 -8.35 23.18
C LYS A 261 12.96 -8.45 22.47
N PHE A 262 13.43 -7.38 21.83
CA PHE A 262 14.74 -7.37 21.16
C PHE A 262 15.88 -7.74 22.12
N ILE A 263 15.93 -7.14 23.31
CA ILE A 263 16.97 -7.40 24.31
C ILE A 263 16.94 -8.87 24.78
N SER A 264 15.76 -9.49 24.86
CA SER A 264 15.64 -10.89 25.32
C SER A 264 16.05 -11.94 24.27
N ILE A 265 16.13 -11.58 22.99
CA ILE A 265 16.44 -12.51 21.89
C ILE A 265 17.75 -12.21 21.14
N PHE A 266 18.26 -10.97 21.20
CA PHE A 266 19.38 -10.55 20.37
C PHE A 266 20.73 -10.90 21.01
N ASP A 267 21.52 -11.72 20.30
CA ASP A 267 22.89 -12.02 20.68
C ASP A 267 23.85 -10.91 20.20
N ILE A 268 24.66 -10.41 21.13
CA ILE A 268 25.62 -9.32 20.91
C ILE A 268 26.73 -9.68 19.91
N GLU A 269 26.99 -10.96 19.64
CA GLU A 269 27.95 -11.38 18.60
C GLU A 269 27.55 -10.88 17.20
N TYR A 270 26.26 -10.63 16.96
CA TYR A 270 25.76 -10.09 15.68
C TYR A 270 25.66 -8.56 15.64
N LEU A 271 26.09 -7.86 16.71
CA LEU A 271 26.06 -6.40 16.75
C LEU A 271 26.97 -5.81 15.68
N ASN A 272 26.38 -5.01 14.78
CA ASN A 272 27.12 -4.28 13.76
C ASN A 272 26.95 -2.77 13.90
N LYS A 273 27.73 -2.01 13.12
CA LYS A 273 27.79 -0.54 13.21
C LYS A 273 26.43 0.14 13.00
N LYS A 274 25.56 -0.35 12.11
CA LYS A 274 24.25 0.30 11.85
C LYS A 274 23.27 0.01 13.00
N ILE A 275 23.18 -1.25 13.44
CA ILE A 275 22.35 -1.63 14.60
C ILE A 275 22.78 -0.84 15.83
N TRP A 276 24.09 -0.79 16.13
CA TRP A 276 24.63 0.00 17.23
C TRP A 276 24.27 1.48 17.16
N LEU A 277 24.35 2.09 15.97
CA LEU A 277 23.99 3.51 15.79
C LEU A 277 22.50 3.77 16.07
N SER A 278 21.59 2.89 15.65
CA SER A 278 20.15 3.06 15.95
C SER A 278 19.84 2.81 17.43
N ILE A 279 20.51 1.84 18.07
CA ILE A 279 20.46 1.69 19.54
C ILE A 279 20.96 2.97 20.24
N CYS A 280 22.05 3.59 19.78
CA CYS A 280 22.51 4.88 20.30
C CYS A 280 21.49 5.99 20.08
N GLN A 281 20.82 6.06 18.92
CA GLN A 281 19.73 7.03 18.68
C GLN A 281 18.60 6.85 19.68
N ARG A 282 18.21 5.60 19.98
CA ARG A 282 17.22 5.29 21.01
C ARG A 282 17.67 5.69 22.42
N LEU A 283 18.93 5.45 22.78
CA LEU A 283 19.49 5.82 24.09
C LEU A 283 19.65 7.35 24.28
N LEU A 284 19.64 8.13 23.19
CA LEU A 284 19.69 9.59 23.24
C LEU A 284 18.32 10.26 23.38
N LEU A 285 17.21 9.50 23.33
CA LEU A 285 15.89 10.04 23.65
C LEU A 285 15.86 10.51 25.12
N THR A 286 15.33 11.71 25.34
CA THR A 286 15.24 12.25 26.70
C THR A 286 14.07 11.57 27.44
N PRO A 287 14.15 11.32 28.77
CA PRO A 287 13.10 10.58 29.50
C PRO A 287 11.68 11.17 29.50
N ASN A 288 11.49 12.38 28.95
CA ASN A 288 10.18 13.05 28.79
C ASN A 288 9.77 13.23 27.32
N GLN A 289 10.49 12.62 26.37
CA GLN A 289 9.98 12.38 25.02
C GLN A 289 9.33 10.99 25.00
N GLU A 290 8.12 10.91 25.54
CA GLU A 290 7.19 9.84 25.19
C GLU A 290 6.99 9.80 23.68
N TYR A 291 6.50 8.66 23.18
CA TYR A 291 6.32 8.39 21.74
C TYR A 291 5.61 9.55 21.07
N LEU A 292 6.39 10.26 20.27
CA LEU A 292 5.92 11.19 19.27
C LEU A 292 6.71 10.85 18.01
N PRO A 293 6.22 9.95 17.14
CA PRO A 293 6.64 9.99 15.74
C PRO A 293 6.48 11.45 15.31
N ARG A 294 7.54 12.02 14.73
CA ARG A 294 7.76 13.47 14.66
C ARG A 294 6.44 14.23 14.56
N LYS A 295 6.17 15.09 15.55
CA LYS A 295 5.23 16.22 15.41
C LYS A 295 5.81 17.21 14.42
N ASP A 296 6.00 16.77 13.18
CA ASP A 296 6.28 17.59 12.04
C ASP A 296 5.02 18.43 11.83
N LYS A 297 5.15 19.66 12.32
CA LYS A 297 4.26 20.77 12.08
C LYS A 297 3.76 20.67 10.64
N VAL A 298 2.44 20.70 10.47
CA VAL A 298 1.76 20.63 9.17
C VAL A 298 2.22 21.71 8.16
N ASN A 299 3.04 22.68 8.58
CA ASN A 299 3.48 23.83 7.80
C ASN A 299 5.00 23.95 7.54
N ASP A 300 5.87 23.13 8.16
CA ASP A 300 7.33 23.21 7.91
C ASP A 300 7.83 21.91 7.26
N ILE A 301 8.05 21.95 5.95
CA ILE A 301 8.51 20.83 5.13
C ILE A 301 10.03 20.69 5.27
N ASP A 302 10.51 20.18 6.41
CA ASP A 302 11.87 19.66 6.51
C ASP A 302 11.93 18.31 5.78
N ILE A 303 12.26 18.39 4.48
CA ILE A 303 12.47 17.23 3.62
C ILE A 303 13.72 16.50 4.10
N ASP A 304 13.53 15.50 4.96
CA ASP A 304 14.46 14.38 5.03
C ASP A 304 14.67 13.87 3.60
N GLN A 305 15.92 13.81 3.15
CA GLN A 305 16.26 13.52 1.75
C GLN A 305 15.87 12.08 1.32
N ASN A 306 15.40 11.28 2.29
CA ASN A 306 14.62 10.06 2.08
C ASN A 306 13.15 10.34 2.41
N GLY A 307 12.28 10.33 1.39
CA GLY A 307 10.85 10.65 1.53
C GLY A 307 10.12 9.84 2.61
N ASN A 308 9.08 10.43 3.18
CA ASN A 308 8.43 10.00 4.43
C ASN A 308 8.11 8.49 4.49
N ARG A 309 8.94 7.71 5.20
CA ARG A 309 8.80 6.24 5.34
C ARG A 309 7.46 5.84 5.95
N TYR A 310 6.85 6.72 6.75
CA TYR A 310 5.63 6.42 7.48
C TYR A 310 4.38 6.88 6.72
N ILE A 311 3.37 6.03 6.73
CA ILE A 311 2.01 6.32 6.27
C ILE A 311 1.10 6.35 7.49
N LEU A 312 0.14 7.28 7.49
CA LEU A 312 -0.83 7.39 8.56
C LEU A 312 -1.93 6.33 8.37
N LYS A 313 -2.12 5.48 9.38
CA LYS A 313 -3.10 4.39 9.33
C LYS A 313 -4.52 4.97 9.43
N THR A 314 -5.26 4.85 8.33
CA THR A 314 -6.66 5.29 8.24
C THR A 314 -7.58 4.07 8.31
N ILE A 315 -8.55 4.10 9.22
CA ILE A 315 -9.52 3.03 9.46
C ILE A 315 -10.91 3.52 9.03
N PRO A 316 -11.56 2.87 8.06
CA PRO A 316 -12.91 3.24 7.66
C PRO A 316 -13.92 2.79 8.74
N ILE A 317 -14.82 3.70 9.11
CA ILE A 317 -15.96 3.47 10.00
C ILE A 317 -17.25 3.60 9.15
N PRO A 318 -17.61 2.56 8.37
CA PRO A 318 -18.69 2.64 7.39
C PRO A 318 -20.07 2.58 8.05
N PHE A 319 -21.01 3.39 7.56
CA PHE A 319 -22.41 3.32 7.99
C PHE A 319 -23.12 2.11 7.36
N LYS A 320 -23.45 1.10 8.18
CA LYS A 320 -24.10 -0.16 7.79
C LYS A 320 -25.62 -0.21 7.99
N ASN A 321 -26.28 0.94 8.13
CA ASN A 321 -27.70 1.09 8.54
C ASN A 321 -28.01 0.67 9.99
N THR A 322 -26.98 0.56 10.83
CA THR A 322 -27.02 0.13 12.22
C THR A 322 -26.46 1.23 13.14
N PHE A 323 -27.16 1.49 14.25
CA PHE A 323 -26.75 2.50 15.25
C PHE A 323 -25.59 2.03 16.15
N ASN A 324 -25.20 0.76 16.04
CA ASN A 324 -24.27 0.09 16.95
C ASN A 324 -22.99 -0.37 16.23
N GLU A 325 -22.56 0.32 15.17
CA GLU A 325 -21.35 -0.01 14.39
C GLU A 325 -20.60 1.25 13.93
N GLY A 326 -20.65 2.34 14.72
CA GLY A 326 -19.91 3.56 14.44
C GLY A 326 -18.63 3.69 15.28
N LEU A 327 -18.13 4.92 15.37
CA LEU A 327 -16.84 5.26 15.99
C LEU A 327 -16.82 4.91 17.47
N PHE A 328 -17.86 5.27 18.23
CA PHE A 328 -17.88 5.04 19.67
C PHE A 328 -18.01 3.54 19.97
N HIS A 329 -18.79 2.80 19.18
CA HIS A 329 -18.78 1.34 19.23
C HIS A 329 -17.40 0.74 18.95
N TYR A 330 -16.68 1.24 17.93
CA TYR A 330 -15.34 0.77 17.58
C TYR A 330 -14.32 1.04 18.71
N LEU A 331 -14.30 2.26 19.24
CA LEU A 331 -13.39 2.64 20.34
C LEU A 331 -13.71 1.89 21.64
N CYS A 332 -14.98 1.57 21.91
CA CYS A 332 -15.40 0.71 23.02
C CYS A 332 -14.73 -0.67 22.96
N GLN A 333 -14.80 -1.33 21.79
CA GLN A 333 -14.33 -2.71 21.64
C GLN A 333 -12.81 -2.84 21.73
N LYS A 334 -12.09 -1.77 21.37
CA LYS A 334 -10.64 -1.82 21.16
C LYS A 334 -9.83 -1.11 22.26
N TYR A 335 -10.39 -0.09 22.90
CA TYR A 335 -9.64 0.83 23.78
C TYR A 335 -10.41 1.29 25.04
N ASP A 336 -11.50 0.60 25.43
CA ASP A 336 -12.23 0.82 26.69
C ASP A 336 -12.68 2.29 26.96
N PHE A 337 -12.97 3.05 25.89
CA PHE A 337 -13.50 4.43 25.92
C PHE A 337 -12.65 5.55 26.57
N ASP A 338 -11.44 5.31 27.03
CA ASP A 338 -10.67 6.37 27.72
C ASP A 338 -10.05 7.43 26.80
N HIS A 339 -9.98 7.15 25.49
CA HIS A 339 -9.40 8.04 24.48
C HIS A 339 -10.40 9.06 23.87
N VAL A 340 -11.59 9.20 24.47
CA VAL A 340 -12.59 10.22 24.10
C VAL A 340 -13.00 11.03 25.32
N GLU A 341 -12.54 12.28 25.39
CA GLU A 341 -13.03 13.24 26.37
C GLU A 341 -14.35 13.84 25.85
N VAL A 342 -15.38 13.88 26.71
CA VAL A 342 -16.69 14.46 26.37
C VAL A 342 -17.01 15.60 27.31
N THR A 343 -17.03 16.82 26.77
CA THR A 343 -17.28 18.06 27.52
C THR A 343 -18.59 18.72 27.08
N SER A 344 -19.11 19.67 27.86
CA SER A 344 -20.36 20.36 27.54
C SER A 344 -20.40 21.76 28.12
N SER A 345 -21.23 22.65 27.56
CA SER A 345 -21.49 23.99 28.12
C SER A 345 -22.05 23.95 29.54
N SER A 346 -22.93 22.99 29.83
CA SER A 346 -23.52 22.79 31.15
C SER A 346 -24.18 21.42 31.29
N VAL A 347 -24.39 21.00 32.54
CA VAL A 347 -25.20 19.84 32.91
C VAL A 347 -26.30 20.25 33.89
N TYR A 348 -27.51 19.71 33.71
CA TYR A 348 -28.68 20.02 34.54
C TYR A 348 -28.55 19.53 35.99
N SER A 349 -27.76 18.49 36.24
CA SER A 349 -27.56 17.85 37.53
C SER A 349 -26.24 17.09 37.55
N SER A 350 -25.60 16.97 38.71
CA SER A 350 -24.38 16.18 38.92
C SER A 350 -24.54 14.68 38.61
N HIS A 351 -25.78 14.17 38.54
CA HIS A 351 -26.08 12.80 38.18
C HIS A 351 -26.12 12.54 36.66
N ILE A 352 -25.90 13.55 35.83
CA ILE A 352 -25.87 13.45 34.36
C ILE A 352 -24.44 13.74 33.91
N GLN A 353 -23.83 12.82 33.16
CA GLN A 353 -22.47 12.97 32.64
C GLN A 353 -22.49 13.12 31.12
N PRO A 354 -21.71 14.03 30.51
CA PRO A 354 -21.67 14.13 29.04
C PRO A 354 -21.22 12.82 28.35
N LYS A 355 -20.30 12.07 28.99
CA LYS A 355 -19.84 10.74 28.52
C LYS A 355 -20.98 9.71 28.43
N ASP A 356 -22.12 9.91 29.11
CA ASP A 356 -23.33 9.07 28.97
C ASP A 356 -23.83 8.97 27.51
N THR A 357 -23.52 9.98 26.67
CA THR A 357 -24.00 10.04 25.27
C THR A 357 -23.32 9.10 24.29
N VAL A 358 -22.19 8.48 24.68
CA VAL A 358 -21.50 7.48 23.83
C VAL A 358 -21.83 6.03 24.22
N PHE A 359 -22.53 5.81 25.34
CA PHE A 359 -22.89 4.48 25.80
C PHE A 359 -24.22 4.00 25.21
N LEU A 360 -24.14 3.33 24.06
CA LEU A 360 -25.28 2.80 23.31
C LEU A 360 -26.07 1.69 24.05
N PHE A 361 -25.46 1.06 25.06
CA PHE A 361 -25.91 -0.19 25.69
C PHE A 361 -26.27 -0.09 27.18
N SER A 362 -26.54 1.11 27.71
CA SER A 362 -27.15 1.17 29.04
C SER A 362 -28.60 0.65 28.96
N ASP A 363 -28.88 -0.52 29.56
CA ASP A 363 -30.25 -1.05 29.74
C ASP A 363 -31.17 -0.10 30.54
N ASN A 364 -30.59 0.93 31.16
CA ASN A 364 -31.30 2.02 31.80
C ASN A 364 -31.82 3.03 30.76
N ASP A 365 -33.09 2.87 30.36
CA ASP A 365 -33.85 3.78 29.49
C ASP A 365 -33.87 5.27 29.93
N ASN A 366 -33.45 5.58 31.17
CA ASN A 366 -33.38 6.96 31.66
C ASN A 366 -32.07 7.70 31.30
N VAL A 367 -31.07 7.01 30.75
CA VAL A 367 -29.79 7.64 30.38
C VAL A 367 -30.00 8.64 29.24
N ARG A 368 -29.63 9.90 29.49
CA ARG A 368 -29.72 11.01 28.53
C ARG A 368 -28.86 12.17 28.99
N PHE A 369 -28.28 12.89 28.04
CA PHE A 369 -27.73 14.20 28.32
C PHE A 369 -28.85 15.24 28.49
N ARG A 370 -28.60 16.22 29.36
CA ARG A 370 -29.46 17.39 29.57
C ARG A 370 -28.63 18.58 30.07
N SER A 371 -28.58 19.64 29.28
CA SER A 371 -28.02 20.94 29.68
C SER A 371 -28.93 21.72 30.64
N VAL A 372 -28.53 22.92 31.06
CA VAL A 372 -29.44 23.92 31.63
C VAL A 372 -30.34 24.54 30.53
N ASN A 373 -31.35 25.32 30.93
CA ASN A 373 -32.28 26.00 30.00
C ASN A 373 -31.72 27.36 29.54
N ALA A 374 -30.64 27.34 28.76
CA ALA A 374 -30.03 28.54 28.21
C ALA A 374 -29.80 28.39 26.68
N PRO A 375 -29.74 29.47 25.90
CA PRO A 375 -29.49 29.39 24.46
C PRO A 375 -28.04 29.00 24.15
N ASN A 376 -27.82 28.35 23.00
CA ASN A 376 -26.51 27.91 22.50
C ASN A 376 -25.79 26.82 23.31
N GLU A 377 -26.53 26.01 24.07
CA GLU A 377 -25.97 24.84 24.76
C GLU A 377 -25.37 23.83 23.77
N TRP A 378 -24.27 23.20 24.18
CA TRP A 378 -23.46 22.32 23.34
C TRP A 378 -22.84 21.16 24.13
N ILE A 379 -22.48 20.13 23.39
CA ILE A 379 -21.69 18.98 23.85
C ILE A 379 -20.60 18.69 22.80
N CYS A 380 -19.38 18.44 23.25
CA CYS A 380 -18.17 18.32 22.45
C CYS A 380 -17.50 16.96 22.72
N TYR A 381 -16.99 16.36 21.66
CA TYR A 381 -16.26 15.10 21.65
C TYR A 381 -14.84 15.41 21.17
N GLN A 382 -13.86 15.18 22.05
CA GLN A 382 -12.43 15.35 21.80
C GLN A 382 -11.79 13.96 21.66
N PHE A 383 -11.04 13.76 20.58
CA PHE A 383 -10.27 12.54 20.34
C PHE A 383 -8.83 12.75 20.81
N GLU A 384 -8.30 11.87 21.67
CA GLU A 384 -6.97 12.10 22.24
C GLU A 384 -5.86 11.69 21.25
N ASP A 385 -5.76 10.39 20.98
CA ASP A 385 -4.74 9.75 20.14
C ASP A 385 -5.21 9.51 18.69
N PHE A 386 -6.27 10.20 18.28
CA PHE A 386 -6.87 10.02 16.97
C PHE A 386 -7.28 11.36 16.36
N LEU A 387 -7.35 11.41 15.03
CA LEU A 387 -8.16 12.41 14.33
C LEU A 387 -9.30 11.71 13.62
N PHE A 388 -10.47 12.36 13.55
CA PHE A 388 -11.63 11.80 12.88
C PHE A 388 -12.12 12.70 11.76
N LYS A 389 -12.59 12.09 10.67
CA LYS A 389 -13.15 12.77 9.50
C LYS A 389 -14.58 12.28 9.32
N LEU A 390 -15.53 13.07 9.80
CA LEU A 390 -16.95 12.72 9.85
C LEU A 390 -17.62 12.86 8.47
N ALA A 391 -18.32 11.80 8.05
CA ALA A 391 -19.17 11.78 6.86
C ALA A 391 -20.67 11.70 7.20
N LYS A 392 -21.03 10.98 8.27
CA LYS A 392 -22.41 10.84 8.75
C LYS A 392 -22.44 10.74 10.27
N TYR A 393 -23.54 11.13 10.86
CA TYR A 393 -23.82 10.91 12.28
C TYR A 393 -25.25 10.41 12.47
N GLN A 394 -25.49 9.70 13.56
CA GLN A 394 -26.82 9.32 14.01
C GLN A 394 -27.10 9.87 15.40
N ILE A 395 -28.32 10.36 15.64
CA ILE A 395 -28.78 10.75 16.97
C ILE A 395 -29.95 9.86 17.37
N ARG A 396 -29.91 9.36 18.61
CA ARG A 396 -31.03 8.67 19.27
C ARG A 396 -31.65 9.57 20.32
N THR A 397 -32.97 9.72 20.29
CA THR A 397 -33.72 10.47 21.30
C THR A 397 -33.96 9.66 22.57
N PHE A 398 -34.18 10.37 23.67
CA PHE A 398 -34.60 9.76 24.93
C PHE A 398 -36.06 9.29 24.88
N ASP A 399 -36.50 8.54 25.88
CA ASP A 399 -37.89 8.09 25.99
C ASP A 399 -38.83 9.21 26.45
N GLY A 400 -39.11 10.13 25.53
CA GLY A 400 -40.05 11.24 25.71
C GLY A 400 -41.10 11.25 24.61
N GLY A 401 -42.35 11.56 24.96
CA GLY A 401 -43.43 11.70 23.99
C GLY A 401 -43.16 12.74 22.89
N GLN A 402 -44.02 12.75 21.87
CA GLN A 402 -43.96 13.78 20.83
C GLN A 402 -44.12 15.18 21.45
N ASN A 403 -43.36 16.16 20.95
CA ASN A 403 -43.28 17.53 21.45
C ASN A 403 -42.74 17.70 22.89
N CYS A 404 -42.11 16.65 23.45
CA CYS A 404 -41.16 16.83 24.56
C CYS A 404 -39.88 17.57 24.08
N GLY A 405 -38.88 17.70 24.94
CA GLY A 405 -37.64 18.46 24.67
C GLY A 405 -36.69 17.83 23.63
N HIS A 406 -37.23 17.18 22.61
CA HIS A 406 -36.47 16.60 21.49
C HIS A 406 -35.81 17.68 20.65
N LEU A 407 -34.59 17.41 20.22
CA LEU A 407 -33.79 18.31 19.40
C LEU A 407 -34.52 18.68 18.09
N LYS A 408 -34.56 19.98 17.77
CA LYS A 408 -35.32 20.56 16.64
C LYS A 408 -34.45 21.37 15.70
N ASN A 409 -33.55 22.17 16.28
CA ASN A 409 -32.67 23.10 15.57
C ASN A 409 -31.25 22.95 16.13
N TRP A 410 -30.27 22.54 15.32
CA TRP A 410 -28.89 22.40 15.73
C TRP A 410 -27.91 22.61 14.58
N VAL A 411 -26.64 22.80 14.94
CA VAL A 411 -25.50 22.63 14.06
C VAL A 411 -24.58 21.55 14.60
N LEU A 412 -23.88 20.89 13.69
CA LEU A 412 -22.70 20.10 14.02
C LEU A 412 -21.47 20.86 13.52
N GLU A 413 -20.49 21.01 14.39
CA GLU A 413 -19.30 21.82 14.18
C GLU A 413 -18.05 20.95 14.39
N ALA A 414 -16.96 21.27 13.68
CA ALA A 414 -15.69 20.54 13.77
C ALA A 414 -14.51 21.50 13.94
N SER A 415 -13.48 21.08 14.66
CA SER A 415 -12.28 21.90 14.91
C SER A 415 -11.00 21.07 15.04
N LYS A 416 -9.88 21.65 14.64
CA LYS A 416 -8.53 21.08 14.83
C LYS A 416 -7.86 21.57 16.12
N ASP A 417 -8.32 22.69 16.69
CA ASP A 417 -7.61 23.46 17.73
C ASP A 417 -8.53 24.00 18.86
N GLU A 418 -9.81 23.64 18.84
CA GLU A 418 -10.88 24.15 19.73
C GLU A 418 -11.19 25.67 19.58
N GLN A 419 -10.41 26.41 18.81
CA GLN A 419 -10.58 27.86 18.61
C GLN A 419 -11.37 28.16 17.34
N LEU A 420 -11.00 27.53 16.23
CA LEU A 420 -11.62 27.71 14.92
C LEU A 420 -12.60 26.57 14.65
N TRP A 421 -13.88 26.91 14.59
CA TRP A 421 -14.98 25.96 14.37
C TRP A 421 -15.55 26.12 12.97
N GLN A 422 -15.51 25.04 12.19
CA GLN A 422 -16.20 24.91 10.92
C GLN A 422 -17.59 24.32 11.15
N GLU A 423 -18.63 24.92 10.59
CA GLU A 423 -19.96 24.31 10.53
C GLU A 423 -20.01 23.25 9.43
N ILE A 424 -20.36 22.01 9.80
CA ILE A 424 -20.28 20.84 8.92
C ILE A 424 -21.64 20.21 8.62
N ASP A 425 -22.64 20.46 9.47
CA ASP A 425 -24.05 20.22 9.18
C ASP A 425 -24.94 21.21 9.93
N ARG A 426 -26.11 21.51 9.37
CA ARG A 426 -27.14 22.37 9.97
C ARG A 426 -28.52 21.76 9.75
N GLN A 427 -29.24 21.57 10.85
CA GLN A 427 -30.61 21.06 10.84
C GLN A 427 -31.54 22.09 11.48
N THR A 428 -32.61 22.44 10.78
CA THR A 428 -33.62 23.41 11.25
C THR A 428 -35.02 22.82 11.12
N ASN A 429 -35.85 23.02 12.15
CA ASN A 429 -37.21 22.50 12.24
C ASN A 429 -37.34 20.98 11.97
N CYS A 430 -36.32 20.20 12.37
CA CYS A 430 -36.22 18.79 12.03
C CYS A 430 -37.22 17.95 12.84
N SER A 431 -38.14 17.28 12.15
CA SER A 431 -39.19 16.43 12.74
C SER A 431 -38.76 14.97 12.93
N LEU A 432 -37.63 14.56 12.35
CA LEU A 432 -37.14 13.17 12.40
C LEU A 432 -36.91 12.71 13.85
N LEU A 433 -36.34 13.58 14.69
CA LEU A 433 -36.11 13.31 16.12
C LEU A 433 -37.33 13.56 17.02
N ASN A 434 -38.47 14.03 16.51
CA ASN A 434 -39.63 14.33 17.36
C ASN A 434 -40.41 13.06 17.75
N GLY A 435 -40.01 12.39 18.83
CA GLY A 435 -40.70 11.22 19.40
C GLY A 435 -39.78 10.33 20.26
N PRO A 436 -40.35 9.34 20.99
CA PRO A 436 -39.61 8.50 21.92
C PRO A 436 -38.68 7.52 21.19
N LYS A 437 -37.45 7.38 21.70
CA LYS A 437 -36.44 6.40 21.25
C LYS A 437 -36.20 6.36 19.73
N LYS A 438 -36.45 7.46 19.02
CA LYS A 438 -36.21 7.57 17.58
C LYS A 438 -34.72 7.65 17.31
N CYS A 439 -34.25 6.90 16.32
CA CYS A 439 -32.92 7.05 15.75
C CYS A 439 -33.04 7.64 14.34
N SER A 440 -32.14 8.57 13.97
CA SER A 440 -32.12 9.14 12.63
C SER A 440 -30.69 9.47 12.19
N THR A 441 -30.40 9.21 10.92
CA THR A 441 -29.09 9.46 10.28
C THR A 441 -29.10 10.77 9.52
N PHE A 442 -28.00 11.50 9.66
CA PHE A 442 -27.74 12.76 8.97
C PHE A 442 -26.40 12.65 8.24
N CYS A 443 -26.33 13.17 7.02
CA CYS A 443 -25.07 13.27 6.26
C CYS A 443 -24.53 14.69 6.44
N THR A 444 -23.21 14.84 6.55
CA THR A 444 -22.59 16.17 6.64
C THR A 444 -22.81 16.93 5.33
N GLN A 445 -23.12 18.23 5.43
CA GLN A 445 -23.35 19.11 4.27
C GLN A 445 -22.04 19.63 3.70
N SER A 446 -21.07 19.91 4.59
CA SER A 446 -19.70 20.27 4.22
C SER A 446 -18.78 19.05 4.35
N PRO A 447 -17.74 18.91 3.50
CA PRO A 447 -16.68 17.96 3.77
C PRO A 447 -15.94 18.34 5.06
N THR A 448 -15.56 17.34 5.83
CA THR A 448 -14.64 17.47 6.97
C THR A 448 -13.22 17.12 6.54
N ASP A 449 -12.26 17.82 7.12
CA ASP A 449 -10.90 17.30 7.28
C ASP A 449 -10.85 16.35 8.49
N PHE A 450 -9.71 15.67 8.66
CA PHE A 450 -9.36 15.07 9.94
C PHE A 450 -9.27 16.15 11.04
N VAL A 451 -10.09 15.99 12.07
CA VAL A 451 -10.26 16.92 13.20
C VAL A 451 -10.10 16.22 14.54
N LYS A 452 -9.72 17.01 15.57
CA LYS A 452 -9.60 16.54 16.95
C LYS A 452 -10.91 16.72 17.74
N PHE A 453 -11.76 17.66 17.33
CA PHE A 453 -12.97 18.03 18.05
C PHE A 453 -14.20 18.02 17.13
N ILE A 454 -15.31 17.44 17.63
CA ILE A 454 -16.64 17.53 17.01
C ILE A 454 -17.64 17.98 18.07
N ARG A 455 -18.44 19.01 17.78
CA ARG A 455 -19.39 19.62 18.72
C ARG A 455 -20.80 19.67 18.14
N LEU A 456 -21.76 19.17 18.89
CA LEU A 456 -23.19 19.35 18.64
C LEU A 456 -23.67 20.56 19.44
N ARG A 457 -24.26 21.56 18.77
CA ARG A 457 -24.74 22.80 19.41
C ARG A 457 -26.18 23.10 19.01
N GLN A 458 -27.05 23.31 20.00
CA GLN A 458 -28.41 23.74 19.78
C GLN A 458 -28.44 25.22 19.38
N ILE A 459 -29.19 25.59 18.33
CA ILE A 459 -29.20 26.96 17.77
C ILE A 459 -30.50 27.73 17.99
N ASP A 460 -31.56 27.06 18.42
CA ASP A 460 -32.89 27.61 18.72
C ASP A 460 -33.66 26.60 19.61
N GLN A 461 -34.84 26.96 20.09
CA GLN A 461 -35.67 26.12 20.96
C GLN A 461 -35.91 24.70 20.41
N ASN A 462 -36.00 23.75 21.34
CA ASN A 462 -36.37 22.35 21.07
C ASN A 462 -37.89 22.21 20.82
N TRP A 463 -38.37 20.99 20.58
CA TRP A 463 -39.80 20.74 20.30
C TRP A 463 -40.77 21.08 21.44
N CYS A 464 -40.27 21.33 22.65
CA CYS A 464 -41.03 21.78 23.84
C CYS A 464 -40.94 23.30 24.09
N GLY A 465 -40.38 24.07 23.15
CA GLY A 465 -40.33 25.54 23.24
C GLY A 465 -39.35 26.06 24.31
N ASN A 466 -38.33 25.28 24.67
CA ASN A 466 -37.29 25.67 25.62
C ASN A 466 -35.89 25.32 25.08
N ASN A 467 -34.85 25.78 25.79
CA ASN A 467 -33.47 25.70 25.32
C ASN A 467 -32.66 24.57 25.97
N TYR A 468 -33.30 23.58 26.58
CA TYR A 468 -32.59 22.37 27.01
C TYR A 468 -32.11 21.57 25.79
N LEU A 469 -30.80 21.32 25.70
CA LEU A 469 -30.22 20.31 24.82
C LEU A 469 -30.42 18.94 25.46
N LEU A 470 -31.31 18.11 24.88
CA LEU A 470 -31.55 16.72 25.30
C LEU A 470 -31.48 15.75 24.13
N PHE A 471 -30.78 14.65 24.34
CA PHE A 471 -30.81 13.43 23.54
C PHE A 471 -30.28 12.25 24.37
N ASN A 472 -30.47 11.02 23.90
CA ASN A 472 -29.96 9.83 24.59
C ASN A 472 -28.49 9.59 24.20
N SER A 473 -28.22 9.37 22.92
CA SER A 473 -26.89 9.04 22.42
C SER A 473 -26.66 9.54 21.00
N ILE A 474 -25.39 9.64 20.60
CA ILE A 474 -24.93 10.02 19.26
C ILE A 474 -23.86 9.03 18.79
N GLU A 475 -23.79 8.76 17.50
CA GLU A 475 -22.80 7.87 16.90
C GLU A 475 -22.26 8.46 15.58
N PHE A 476 -20.97 8.27 15.31
CA PHE A 476 -20.23 8.91 14.23
C PHE A 476 -19.68 7.90 13.20
N TYR A 477 -19.70 8.26 11.92
CA TYR A 477 -19.28 7.41 10.79
C TYR A 477 -18.45 8.22 9.80
N GLY A 478 -17.40 7.61 9.25
CA GLY A 478 -16.37 8.33 8.49
C GLY A 478 -15.04 7.59 8.44
N GLU A 479 -13.94 8.33 8.59
CA GLU A 479 -12.57 7.79 8.60
C GLU A 479 -11.89 8.18 9.92
N LEU A 480 -11.28 7.20 10.60
CA LEU A 480 -10.47 7.38 11.81
C LEU A 480 -8.99 7.32 11.44
N LEU A 481 -8.19 8.26 11.92
CA LEU A 481 -6.74 8.31 11.74
C LEU A 481 -6.07 8.04 13.08
N GLU A 482 -5.30 6.96 13.18
CA GLU A 482 -4.52 6.67 14.38
C GLU A 482 -3.28 7.57 14.41
N LEU A 483 -3.19 8.45 15.42
CA LEU A 483 -1.97 9.18 15.75
C LEU A 483 -1.16 8.30 16.72
N LYS A 484 -0.17 7.58 16.19
CA LYS A 484 0.86 6.94 17.01
C LYS A 484 1.83 7.98 17.60
#